data_AF-A0A377E7R3-F1
#
_entry.id   AF-A0A377E7R3-F1
#
_cell.length_a   1.000
_cell.length_b   1.000
_cell.length_c   1.000
_cell.angle_alpha   90.00
_cell.angle_beta   90.00
_cell.angle_gamma   90.00
#
_symmetry.space_group_name_H-M   'P 1'
#
loop_
_entity.id
_entity.type
_entity.pdbx_description
1 polymer ?
#
loop_
_entity_poly.entity_id
_entity_poly.type
_entity_poly.pdbx_seq_one_letter_code
_entity_poly.pdbx_strand_id
1 'polypeptide(L)' 'MPRVVKSNDVREPFNEEKLRSGMLRALEKRPVSSDDVGNGNQSY' A
#
# COMPACT_ATOMS: atom_id res chain seq x y z
N MET A 1 -7.26 -7.94 -13.69
CA MET A 1 -6.74 -7.04 -12.64
C MET A 1 -7.46 -5.70 -12.70
N PRO A 2 -7.80 -5.08 -11.56
CA PRO A 2 -8.46 -3.76 -11.53
C PRO A 2 -7.55 -2.67 -12.11
N ARG A 3 -8.14 -1.66 -12.75
CA ARG A 3 -7.42 -0.48 -13.28
C ARG A 3 -7.44 0.63 -12.23
N VAL A 4 -6.31 1.30 -12.04
CA VAL A 4 -6.18 2.43 -11.12
C VAL A 4 -6.34 3.73 -11.90
N VAL A 5 -7.27 4.59 -11.48
CA VAL A 5 -7.40 5.97 -12.00
C VAL A 5 -6.44 6.85 -11.21
N LYS A 6 -5.50 7.50 -11.89
CA LYS A 6 -4.58 8.46 -11.27
C LYS A 6 -5.18 9.86 -11.23
N SER A 7 -4.57 10.76 -10.46
CA SER A 7 -5.01 12.17 -10.31
C SER A 7 -5.03 12.98 -11.61
N ASN A 8 -4.36 12.50 -12.66
CA ASN A 8 -4.39 13.07 -14.01
C ASN A 8 -5.43 12.38 -14.91
N ASP A 9 -6.39 11.67 -14.34
CA ASP A 9 -7.47 10.91 -15.00
C ASP A 9 -7.02 9.74 -15.89
N VAL A 10 -5.71 9.45 -15.92
CA VAL A 10 -5.15 8.33 -16.68
C VAL A 10 -5.41 7.01 -15.95
N ARG A 11 -5.86 6.01 -16.70
CA ARG A 11 -6.09 4.64 -16.22
C ARG A 11 -4.91 3.74 -16.53
N GLU A 12 -4.17 3.36 -15.49
CA GLU A 12 -3.07 2.41 -15.60
C GLU A 12 -3.47 1.03 -15.04
N PRO A 13 -2.89 -0.07 -15.55
CA PRO A 13 -2.97 -1.35 -14.88
C PRO A 13 -2.37 -1.24 -13.47
N PHE A 14 -2.95 -1.95 -12.51
CA PHE A 14 -2.39 -2.04 -11.17
C PHE A 14 -0.93 -2.52 -11.24
N ASN A 15 -0.03 -1.75 -10.65
CA ASN A 15 1.40 -2.05 -10.63
C ASN A 15 1.81 -2.29 -9.17
N GLU A 16 2.15 -3.54 -8.85
CA GLU A 16 2.57 -3.95 -7.50
C GLU A 16 3.88 -3.29 -7.05
N GLU A 17 4.80 -3.00 -7.96
CA GLU A 17 6.08 -2.36 -7.61
C GLU A 17 5.82 -0.96 -7.05
N LYS A 18 4.94 -0.19 -7.68
CA LYS A 18 4.54 1.14 -7.19
C LYS A 18 3.90 1.08 -5.82
N LEU A 19 3.08 0.04 -5.56
CA LEU A 19 2.48 -0.16 -4.25
C LEU A 19 3.55 -0.46 -3.20
N ARG A 20 4.45 -1.41 -3.47
CA ARG A 20 5.53 -1.78 -2.54
C ARG A 20 6.46 -0.62 -2.24
N SER A 21 6.90 0.13 -3.25
CA SER A 21 7.74 1.32 -3.05
C SER A 21 7.03 2.41 -2.23
N GLY A 22 5.72 2.59 -2.43
CA GLY A 22 4.92 3.53 -1.62
C GLY A 22 4.83 3.11 -0.15
N MET A 23 4.61 1.82 0.11
CA MET A 23 4.58 1.26 1.47
C MET A 23 5.95 1.40 2.16
N LEU A 24 7.04 1.05 1.49
CA LEU A 24 8.40 1.18 2.04
C LEU A 24 8.67 2.64 2.44
N ARG A 25 8.38 3.60 1.56
CA ARG A 25 8.59 5.02 1.84
C ARG A 25 7.75 5.54 3.01
N ALA A 26 6.54 4.98 3.18
CA ALA A 26 5.69 5.32 4.31
C ALA A 26 6.27 4.79 5.64
N LEU A 27 6.78 3.55 5.63
CA LEU A 27 7.44 2.91 6.78
C LEU A 27 8.76 3.59 7.14
N GLU A 28 9.53 4.07 6.15
CA GLU A 28 10.74 4.87 6.38
C GLU A 28 10.41 6.19 7.09
N LYS A 29 9.32 6.86 6.69
CA LYS A 29 8.90 8.14 7.29
C LYS A 29 8.26 7.97 8.67
N ARG A 30 7.56 6.86 8.88
CA ARG A 30 6.80 6.54 10.09
C ARG A 30 6.97 5.04 10.36
N PRO A 31 8.02 4.64 11.09
CA PRO A 31 8.22 3.24 11.41
C PRO A 31 7.03 2.77 12.25
N VAL A 32 6.35 1.75 11.75
CA VAL A 32 5.25 1.08 12.45
C VAL A 32 5.85 -0.11 13.19
N SER A 33 5.50 -0.26 14.47
CA SER A 33 5.94 -1.42 15.26
C SER A 33 5.41 -2.71 14.62
N SER A 34 6.19 -3.78 14.64
CA SER A 34 5.79 -5.08 14.09
C SER A 34 4.50 -5.62 14.73
N ASP A 35 4.25 -5.29 16.00
CA ASP A 35 3.00 -5.59 16.71
C ASP A 35 1.77 -4.92 16.09
N ASP A 36 1.91 -3.68 15.58
CA ASP A 36 0.78 -2.92 15.01
C ASP A 36 0.28 -3.52 13.69
N VAL A 37 1.17 -4.14 12.92
CA VAL A 37 0.83 -4.79 11.64
C VAL A 37 0.02 -6.08 11.85
N GLY A 38 0.18 -6.74 13.00
CA GLY A 38 -0.50 -8.00 13.34
C GLY A 38 -1.94 -7.86 13.84
N ASN A 39 -2.36 -6.66 14.25
CA ASN A 39 -3.62 -6.45 14.98
C ASN A 39 -4.87 -6.34 14.09
N GLY A 40 -4.74 -6.40 12.77
CA GLY A 40 -5.85 -6.20 11.83
C GLY A 40 -6.64 -7.44 11.42
N ASN A 41 -6.22 -8.66 11.82
CA ASN A 41 -6.78 -9.92 11.32
C ASN A 41 -7.03 -10.99 12.41
N GLN A 42 -7.36 -10.58 13.64
CA GLN A 42 -7.87 -11.48 14.69
C GLN A 42 -9.36 -11.23 14.92
N SER A 43 -10.20 -11.60 13.96
CA SER A 43 -11.62 -11.83 14.19
C SER A 43 -12.11 -12.84 13.14
N TYR A 44 -11.89 -14.12 13.48
CA TYR A 44 -12.64 -15.26 12.98
C TYR A 44 -13.17 -16.01 14.20
#